data_AF-A0A1R0M8P5-F1
#
_entry.id   AF-A0A1R0M8P5-F1
#
_cell.length_a   1.000
_cell.length_b   1.000
_cell.length_c   1.000
_cell.angle_alpha   90.00
_cell.angle_beta   90.00
_cell.angle_gamma   90.00
#
_symmetry.space_group_name_H-M   'P 1'
#
loop_
_entity.id
_entity.type
_entity.pdbx_description
1 polymer ?
#
loop_
_entity_poly.entity_id
_entity_poly.type
_entity_poly.pdbx_seq_one_letter_code
_entity_poly.pdbx_strand_id
1 'polypeptide(L)'
;MTDIYFRSVGRDSVLLLNVPPDTDGLLPAADVARLREFRGRIDRELPEDLARGARTAAAPGCLTVDLGMEREVDRIRLAEDIRHGQQIEGFAVEAETDGEWSQVAAAGTVGASRILLLAAPVRARRWRVRVTAARAAVHIAEFGLYRSRN
;
A
#
# COMPACT_ATOMS: atom_id res chain seq x y z
N MET A 1 9.79 5.48 -13.84
CA MET A 1 10.11 5.74 -12.41
C MET A 1 8.99 5.26 -11.48
N THR A 2 7.72 5.58 -11.75
CA THR A 2 6.58 5.06 -10.96
C THR A 2 6.48 3.53 -10.95
N ASP A 3 6.70 2.86 -12.09
CA ASP A 3 6.73 1.39 -12.17
C ASP A 3 7.89 0.77 -11.33
N ILE A 4 9.06 1.40 -11.29
CA ILE A 4 10.20 0.96 -10.47
C ILE A 4 9.87 1.10 -8.98
N TYR A 5 9.25 2.20 -8.57
CA TYR A 5 8.83 2.43 -7.18
C TYR A 5 7.83 1.37 -6.69
N PHE A 6 6.81 1.04 -7.49
CA PHE A 6 5.86 -0.01 -7.13
C PHE A 6 6.47 -1.41 -7.17
N ARG A 7 7.48 -1.63 -8.01
CA ARG A 7 8.22 -2.90 -8.04
C ARG A 7 9.30 -3.02 -6.96
N SER A 8 9.74 -1.91 -6.33
CA SER A 8 10.65 -1.93 -5.18
C SER A 8 9.94 -1.61 -3.85
N VAL A 9 9.63 -0.34 -3.56
CA VAL A 9 8.97 0.11 -2.32
C VAL A 9 7.59 -0.51 -2.14
N GLY A 10 6.88 -0.74 -3.26
CA GLY A 10 5.63 -1.49 -3.24
C GLY A 10 5.78 -3.00 -3.01
N ARG A 11 7.00 -3.53 -2.90
CA ARG A 11 7.32 -4.95 -2.72
C ARG A 11 8.39 -5.19 -1.64
N ASP A 12 8.35 -4.41 -0.55
CA ASP A 12 9.24 -4.59 0.60
C ASP A 12 10.73 -4.36 0.29
N SER A 13 11.03 -3.37 -0.56
CA SER A 13 12.41 -2.99 -0.88
C SER A 13 12.61 -1.49 -0.80
N VAL A 14 13.76 -1.05 -0.28
CA VAL A 14 14.13 0.37 -0.26
C VAL A 14 14.49 0.82 -1.67
N LEU A 15 13.95 1.95 -2.14
CA LEU A 15 14.44 2.63 -3.33
C LEU A 15 15.61 3.54 -2.96
N LEU A 16 16.84 3.06 -3.16
CA LEU A 16 18.04 3.90 -3.08
C LEU A 16 18.27 4.57 -4.45
N LEU A 17 17.92 5.85 -4.55
CA LEU A 17 18.09 6.64 -5.78
C LEU A 17 19.37 7.48 -5.69
N ASN A 18 20.35 7.17 -6.55
CA ASN A 18 21.57 7.95 -6.65
C ASN A 18 21.37 9.18 -7.55
N VAL A 19 21.74 10.36 -7.06
CA VAL A 19 21.79 11.61 -7.84
C VAL A 19 23.18 12.24 -7.63
N PRO A 20 24.09 12.12 -8.60
CA PRO A 20 25.45 12.63 -8.43
C PRO A 20 25.47 14.16 -8.49
N PRO A 21 26.31 14.83 -7.68
CA PRO A 21 26.58 16.24 -7.85
C PRO A 21 27.38 16.48 -9.14
N ASP A 22 27.28 17.70 -9.68
CA ASP A 22 28.09 18.18 -10.79
C ASP A 22 29.52 18.56 -10.33
N THR A 23 30.31 19.13 -11.25
CA THR A 23 31.69 19.54 -10.99
C THR A 23 31.82 20.70 -9.99
N ASP A 24 30.73 21.44 -9.75
CA ASP A 24 30.66 22.50 -8.75
C ASP A 24 30.19 21.96 -7.38
N GLY A 25 29.94 20.64 -7.29
CA GLY A 25 29.43 19.99 -6.10
C GLY A 25 27.94 20.22 -5.87
N LEU A 26 27.21 20.73 -6.86
CA LEU A 26 25.79 21.04 -6.78
C LEU A 26 24.95 19.94 -7.44
N LEU A 27 23.71 19.78 -6.99
CA LEU A 27 22.78 18.93 -7.72
C LEU A 27 22.30 19.67 -8.97
N PRO A 28 22.38 19.05 -10.16
CA PRO A 28 21.89 19.69 -11.38
C PRO A 28 20.41 20.08 -11.27
N ALA A 29 20.06 21.28 -11.72
CA ALA A 29 18.68 21.78 -11.63
C ALA A 29 17.67 20.85 -12.33
N ALA A 30 18.08 20.19 -13.41
CA ALA A 30 17.28 19.20 -14.12
C ALA A 30 16.95 17.97 -13.24
N ASP A 31 17.91 17.50 -12.44
CA ASP A 31 17.69 16.37 -11.53
C ASP A 31 16.80 16.78 -10.36
N VAL A 32 16.99 17.98 -9.81
CA VAL A 32 16.08 18.54 -8.79
C VAL A 32 14.65 18.65 -9.33
N ALA A 33 14.47 19.12 -10.56
CA ALA A 33 13.16 19.18 -11.21
C ALA A 33 12.53 17.78 -11.36
N ARG A 34 13.30 16.81 -11.86
CA ARG A 34 12.87 15.40 -11.98
C ARG A 34 12.48 14.78 -10.65
N LEU A 35 13.22 15.06 -9.57
CA LEU A 35 12.89 14.59 -8.22
C LEU A 35 11.58 15.19 -7.71
N ARG A 36 11.33 16.47 -7.98
CA ARG A 36 10.05 17.12 -7.63
C ARG A 36 8.90 16.54 -8.42
N GLU A 37 9.07 16.31 -9.73
CA GLU A 37 8.08 15.63 -10.55
C GLU A 37 7.80 14.21 -10.04
N PHE A 38 8.85 13.48 -9.67
CA PHE A 38 8.71 12.13 -9.12
C PHE A 38 7.95 12.14 -7.80
N ARG A 39 8.24 13.07 -6.90
CA ARG A 39 7.48 13.27 -5.66
C ARG A 39 6.01 13.58 -5.96
N GLY A 40 5.74 14.49 -6.88
CA GLY A 40 4.39 14.84 -7.29
C GLY A 40 3.61 13.66 -7.89
N ARG A 41 4.29 12.72 -8.57
CA ARG A 41 3.67 11.47 -9.04
C ARG A 41 3.33 10.53 -7.89
N ILE A 42 4.21 10.36 -6.91
CA ILE A 42 3.91 9.51 -5.73
C ILE A 42 2.71 10.08 -4.96
N ASP A 43 2.67 11.39 -4.74
CA ASP A 43 1.55 12.04 -4.03
C ASP A 43 0.21 11.89 -4.77
N ARG A 44 0.24 11.74 -6.11
CA ARG A 44 -0.96 11.45 -6.90
C ARG A 44 -1.40 10.01 -6.79
N GLU A 45 -0.47 9.07 -6.72
CA GLU A 45 -0.77 7.64 -6.64
C GLU A 45 -1.27 7.22 -5.26
N LEU A 46 -0.70 7.78 -4.19
CA LEU A 46 -1.04 7.50 -2.80
C LEU A 46 -1.33 8.81 -2.05
N PRO A 47 -2.47 9.47 -2.34
CA PRO A 47 -2.75 10.79 -1.79
C PRO A 47 -3.07 10.73 -0.30
N GLU A 48 -4.35 10.57 0.05
CA GLU A 48 -4.81 10.45 1.42
C GLU A 48 -5.23 9.01 1.68
N ASP A 49 -4.81 8.46 2.81
CA ASP A 49 -5.28 7.17 3.29
C ASP A 49 -6.72 7.30 3.77
N LEU A 50 -7.63 6.67 3.03
CA LEU A 50 -9.06 6.68 3.31
C LEU A 50 -9.40 5.87 4.58
N ALA A 51 -8.52 4.95 4.99
CA ALA A 51 -8.68 4.17 6.22
C ALA A 51 -8.23 4.96 7.47
N ARG A 52 -7.65 6.16 7.31
CA ARG A 52 -7.20 6.97 8.44
C ARG A 52 -8.38 7.38 9.32
N GLY A 53 -8.35 6.96 10.58
CA GLY A 53 -9.44 7.22 11.54
C GLY A 53 -10.71 6.39 11.31
N ALA A 54 -10.68 5.46 10.36
CA ALA A 54 -11.77 4.52 10.14
C ALA A 54 -11.89 3.54 11.31
N ARG A 55 -13.07 2.92 11.45
CA ARG A 55 -13.28 1.89 12.48
C ARG A 55 -12.61 0.60 12.04
N THR A 56 -11.83 0.01 12.94
CA THR A 56 -11.12 -1.25 12.68
C THR A 56 -11.59 -2.36 13.61
N ALA A 57 -11.72 -3.57 13.08
CA ALA A 57 -11.96 -4.79 13.85
C ALA A 57 -10.88 -5.82 13.51
N ALA A 58 -10.14 -6.26 14.52
CA ALA A 58 -9.10 -7.26 14.38
C ALA A 58 -9.58 -8.62 14.89
N ALA A 59 -9.25 -9.67 14.15
CA ALA A 59 -9.38 -11.07 14.52
C ALA A 59 -8.09 -11.81 14.13
N PRO A 60 -7.84 -13.04 14.63
CA PRO A 60 -6.66 -13.80 14.24
C PRO A 60 -6.53 -13.92 12.72
N GLY A 61 -5.44 -13.37 12.15
CA GLY A 61 -5.18 -13.38 10.71
C GLY A 61 -6.14 -12.53 9.87
N CYS A 62 -6.94 -11.65 10.47
CA CYS A 62 -7.89 -10.82 9.75
C CYS A 62 -7.98 -9.41 10.34
N LEU A 63 -7.89 -8.39 9.49
CA LEU A 63 -8.14 -7.00 9.86
C LEU A 63 -9.20 -6.43 8.94
N THR A 64 -10.30 -5.98 9.53
CA THR A 64 -11.41 -5.33 8.82
C THR A 64 -11.39 -3.82 9.09
N VAL A 65 -11.60 -3.03 8.05
CA VAL A 65 -11.74 -1.58 8.07
C VAL A 65 -13.15 -1.22 7.58
N ASP A 66 -13.88 -0.43 8.36
CA ASP A 66 -15.13 0.22 7.97
C ASP A 66 -14.90 1.72 7.78
N LEU A 67 -14.94 2.16 6.53
CA LEU A 67 -14.74 3.55 6.12
C LEU A 67 -15.89 4.49 6.52
N GLY A 68 -16.97 3.94 7.09
CA GLY A 68 -18.18 4.68 7.48
C GLY A 68 -19.11 5.01 6.31
N MET A 69 -18.57 5.15 5.11
CA MET A 69 -19.32 5.37 3.86
C MET A 69 -18.64 4.64 2.69
N GLU A 70 -19.36 4.46 1.58
CA GLU A 70 -18.79 3.88 0.37
C GLU A 70 -17.77 4.83 -0.26
N ARG A 71 -16.57 4.30 -0.57
CA ARG A 71 -15.49 5.02 -1.21
C ARG A 71 -14.89 4.17 -2.33
N GLU A 72 -14.44 4.80 -3.40
CA GLU A 72 -13.62 4.13 -4.40
C GLU A 72 -12.18 3.97 -3.91
N VAL A 73 -11.61 2.81 -4.16
CA VAL A 73 -10.21 2.46 -3.87
C VAL A 73 -9.61 1.78 -5.09
N ASP A 74 -8.37 2.11 -5.43
CA ASP A 74 -7.62 1.49 -6.53
C ASP A 74 -6.17 1.13 -6.15
N ARG A 75 -5.73 1.51 -4.96
CA ARG A 75 -4.45 1.15 -4.36
C ARG A 75 -4.67 0.74 -2.91
N ILE A 76 -3.96 -0.30 -2.49
CA ILE A 76 -3.96 -0.79 -1.11
C ILE A 76 -2.52 -0.82 -0.62
N ARG A 77 -2.26 -0.34 0.59
CA ARG A 77 -0.98 -0.52 1.26
C ARG A 77 -1.16 -1.41 2.48
N LEU A 78 -0.30 -2.41 2.61
CA LEU A 78 -0.26 -3.32 3.74
C LEU A 78 1.15 -3.31 4.32
N ALA A 79 1.26 -3.25 5.64
CA ALA A 79 2.55 -3.36 6.34
C ALA A 79 2.42 -4.28 7.54
N GLU A 80 3.44 -5.12 7.74
CA GLU A 80 3.64 -5.86 8.98
C GLU A 80 4.40 -5.01 10.00
N ASP A 81 4.17 -5.27 11.28
CA ASP A 81 5.04 -4.79 12.34
C ASP A 81 6.30 -5.64 12.39
N ILE A 82 7.28 -5.27 11.55
CA ILE A 82 8.54 -5.99 11.39
C ILE A 82 9.42 -6.06 12.65
N ARG A 83 9.06 -5.37 13.75
CA ARG A 83 9.68 -5.60 15.08
C ARG A 83 9.44 -7.04 15.57
N HIS A 84 8.42 -7.70 15.04
CA HIS A 84 8.09 -9.11 15.28
C HIS A 84 8.54 -10.03 14.12
N GLY A 85 9.35 -9.51 13.19
CA GLY A 85 9.76 -10.21 11.97
C GLY A 85 8.71 -10.19 10.87
N GLN A 86 9.08 -10.71 9.71
CA GLN A 86 8.19 -10.94 8.58
C GLN A 86 7.53 -12.30 8.71
N GLN A 87 6.20 -12.34 8.81
CA GLN A 87 5.43 -13.53 9.14
C GLN A 87 4.48 -13.95 8.03
N ILE A 88 3.89 -13.01 7.29
CA ILE A 88 2.92 -13.30 6.22
C ILE A 88 3.61 -13.96 5.02
N GLU A 89 3.11 -15.12 4.61
CA GLU A 89 3.51 -15.83 3.38
C GLU A 89 2.45 -15.74 2.28
N GLY A 90 1.21 -15.46 2.65
CA GLY A 90 0.11 -15.21 1.72
C GLY A 90 -1.04 -14.45 2.36
N PHE A 91 -1.69 -13.59 1.59
CA PHE A 91 -2.90 -12.88 2.01
C PHE A 91 -3.82 -12.57 0.82
N ALA A 92 -5.10 -12.37 1.15
CA ALA A 92 -6.12 -11.85 0.26
C ALA A 92 -6.67 -10.54 0.82
N VAL A 93 -7.04 -9.61 -0.06
CA VAL A 93 -7.84 -8.44 0.28
C VAL A 93 -9.21 -8.60 -0.35
N GLU A 94 -10.23 -8.36 0.45
CA GLU A 94 -11.63 -8.46 0.06
C GLU A 94 -12.33 -7.14 0.32
N ALA A 95 -13.25 -6.80 -0.58
CA ALA A 95 -14.17 -5.67 -0.43
C ALA A 95 -15.58 -6.23 -0.28
N GLU A 96 -16.39 -5.58 0.55
CA GLU A 96 -17.79 -5.94 0.69
C GLU A 96 -18.66 -5.07 -0.23
N THR A 97 -19.38 -5.73 -1.13
CA THR A 97 -20.32 -5.14 -2.08
C THR A 97 -21.63 -5.90 -1.99
N ASP A 98 -22.75 -5.19 -1.88
CA ASP A 98 -24.10 -5.79 -1.78
C ASP A 98 -24.25 -6.84 -0.66
N GLY A 99 -23.49 -6.67 0.44
CA GLY A 99 -23.49 -7.57 1.59
C GLY A 99 -22.64 -8.84 1.41
N GLU A 100 -21.97 -8.99 0.27
CA GLU A 100 -21.08 -10.11 -0.02
C GLU A 100 -19.62 -9.68 -0.07
N TRP A 101 -18.74 -10.52 0.47
CA TRP A 101 -17.29 -10.31 0.41
C TRP A 101 -16.74 -10.90 -0.89
N SER A 102 -16.09 -10.06 -1.69
CA SER A 102 -15.42 -10.49 -2.91
C SER A 102 -13.92 -10.20 -2.83
N GLN A 103 -13.08 -11.13 -3.28
CA GLN A 103 -11.64 -10.94 -3.33
C GLN A 103 -11.29 -9.96 -4.46
N VAL A 104 -10.59 -8.89 -4.12
CA VAL A 104 -10.15 -7.84 -5.06
C VAL A 104 -8.65 -7.89 -5.35
N ALA A 105 -7.87 -8.48 -4.44
CA ALA A 105 -6.44 -8.69 -4.64
C ALA A 105 -5.93 -9.86 -3.78
N ALA A 106 -4.80 -10.43 -4.18
CA ALA A 106 -4.05 -11.38 -3.38
C ALA A 106 -2.55 -11.26 -3.71
N ALA A 107 -1.70 -11.60 -2.74
CA ALA A 107 -0.26 -11.69 -2.93
C ALA A 107 0.36 -12.64 -1.89
N GLY A 108 1.67 -12.86 -2.04
CA GLY A 108 2.47 -13.65 -1.10
C GLY A 108 2.88 -12.82 0.12
N THR A 109 4.16 -12.49 0.22
CA THR A 109 4.74 -11.79 1.38
C THR A 109 4.39 -10.29 1.43
N VAL A 110 4.46 -9.71 2.64
CA VAL A 110 4.19 -8.29 2.91
C VAL A 110 5.44 -7.56 3.37
N GLY A 111 6.00 -7.92 4.54
CA GLY A 111 7.12 -7.24 5.17
C GLY A 111 6.81 -5.81 5.61
N ALA A 112 7.78 -4.91 5.49
CA ALA A 112 7.69 -3.53 5.95
C ALA A 112 6.66 -2.70 5.16
N SER A 113 6.46 -2.99 3.87
CA SER A 113 5.45 -2.31 3.06
C SER A 113 5.20 -3.05 1.74
N ARG A 114 3.93 -3.34 1.47
CA ARG A 114 3.43 -3.90 0.21
C ARG A 114 2.35 -2.98 -0.35
N ILE A 115 2.47 -2.59 -1.61
CA ILE A 115 1.43 -1.83 -2.33
C ILE A 115 0.83 -2.72 -3.41
N LEU A 116 -0.49 -2.83 -3.41
CA LEU A 116 -1.28 -3.54 -4.42
C LEU A 116 -2.00 -2.52 -5.30
N LEU A 117 -1.95 -2.75 -6.60
CA LEU A 117 -2.72 -2.01 -7.59
C LEU A 117 -3.92 -2.87 -7.98
N LEU A 118 -5.13 -2.34 -7.83
CA LEU A 118 -6.34 -3.02 -8.30
C LEU A 118 -6.47 -2.85 -9.82
N ALA A 119 -7.03 -3.86 -10.48
CA ALA A 119 -7.23 -3.84 -11.94
C ALA A 119 -8.21 -2.74 -12.38
N ALA A 120 -9.18 -2.43 -11.51
CA ALA A 120 -10.10 -1.31 -11.65
C ALA A 120 -10.43 -0.75 -10.25
N PRO A 121 -10.84 0.53 -10.14
CA PRO A 121 -11.34 1.06 -8.88
C PRO A 121 -12.54 0.26 -8.38
N VAL A 122 -12.51 -0.12 -7.10
CA VAL A 122 -13.62 -0.83 -6.44
C VAL A 122 -14.26 0.11 -5.44
N ARG A 123 -15.59 0.24 -5.51
CA ARG A 123 -16.39 1.05 -4.60
C ARG A 123 -16.96 0.17 -3.49
N ALA A 124 -16.52 0.39 -2.25
CA ALA A 124 -17.00 -0.35 -1.10
C ALA A 124 -16.83 0.46 0.20
N ARG A 125 -17.64 0.14 1.20
CA ARG A 125 -17.54 0.71 2.55
C ARG A 125 -16.64 -0.10 3.47
N ARG A 126 -16.77 -1.44 3.42
CA ARG A 126 -16.03 -2.35 4.27
C ARG A 126 -14.99 -3.12 3.46
N TRP A 127 -13.81 -3.23 4.05
CA TRP A 127 -12.64 -3.84 3.45
C TRP A 127 -12.01 -4.75 4.49
N ARG A 128 -11.47 -5.89 4.06
CA ARG A 128 -10.71 -6.75 4.97
C ARG A 128 -9.49 -7.32 4.29
N VAL A 129 -8.42 -7.46 5.06
CA VAL A 129 -7.28 -8.30 4.71
C VAL A 129 -7.38 -9.60 5.49
N ARG A 130 -7.16 -10.71 4.80
CA ARG A 130 -7.23 -12.06 5.34
C ARG A 130 -5.91 -12.77 5.04
N VAL A 131 -5.15 -13.08 6.08
CA VAL A 131 -3.92 -13.86 6.00
C VAL A 131 -4.29 -15.30 5.67
N THR A 132 -3.71 -15.84 4.60
CA THR A 132 -3.95 -17.21 4.14
C THR A 132 -2.83 -18.16 4.51
N ALA A 133 -1.61 -17.65 4.70
CA ALA A 133 -0.46 -18.42 5.20
C ALA A 133 0.47 -17.50 5.99
N ALA A 134 1.00 -18.00 7.11
CA ALA A 134 1.97 -17.29 7.94
C ALA A 134 2.88 -18.26 8.70
N ARG A 135 4.10 -17.81 9.00
CA ARG A 135 5.12 -18.56 9.76
C ARG A 135 4.83 -18.59 11.26
N ALA A 136 4.24 -17.52 11.79
CA ALA A 136 3.87 -17.37 13.19
C ALA A 136 2.71 -16.37 13.34
N ALA A 137 2.48 -15.88 14.55
CA ALA A 137 1.50 -14.84 14.83
C ALA A 137 1.79 -13.57 14.00
N VAL A 138 0.75 -13.05 13.34
CA VAL A 138 0.86 -11.90 12.45
C VAL A 138 0.47 -10.61 13.17
N HIS A 139 1.29 -9.57 12.99
CA HIS A 139 1.04 -8.23 13.50
C HIS A 139 0.96 -7.27 12.30
N ILE A 140 -0.25 -6.82 11.96
CA ILE A 140 -0.46 -5.85 10.87
C ILE A 140 -0.28 -4.45 11.46
N ALA A 141 0.68 -3.69 10.93
CA ALA A 141 0.94 -2.31 11.32
C ALA A 141 0.10 -1.31 10.51
N GLU A 142 -0.18 -1.60 9.24
CA GLU A 142 -0.91 -0.70 8.35
C GLU A 142 -1.80 -1.50 7.41
N PHE A 143 -3.06 -1.05 7.24
CA PHE A 143 -3.93 -1.45 6.14
C PHE A 143 -4.57 -0.18 5.56
N GLY A 144 -3.82 0.46 4.67
CA GLY A 144 -4.19 1.72 4.03
C GLY A 144 -4.93 1.50 2.72
N LEU A 145 -5.89 2.38 2.45
CA LEU A 145 -6.74 2.34 1.25
C LEU A 145 -6.67 3.69 0.55
N TYR A 146 -6.43 3.71 -0.76
CA TYR A 146 -6.23 4.95 -1.49
C TYR A 146 -6.98 4.96 -2.81
N ARG A 147 -7.33 6.18 -3.23
CA ARG A 147 -7.81 6.48 -4.58
C ARG A 147 -6.79 7.37 -5.27
N SER A 148 -6.13 6.85 -6.30
CA SER A 148 -5.18 7.63 -7.09
C SER A 148 -5.87 8.82 -7.79
N ARG A 149 -5.13 9.92 -7.95
CA ARG A 149 -5.54 11.12 -8.68
C ARG A 149 -4.88 11.11 -10.05
N ASN A 150 -5.67 11.15 -11.11
CA ASN A 150 -5.16 11.37 -12.48
C ASN A 150 -4.59 12.79 -12.64
#